data_AF-A0A2T1HT77-F1
#
_entry.id   AF-A0A2T1HT77-F1
#
_cell.length_a   1.000
_cell.length_b   1.000
_cell.length_c   1.000
_cell.angle_alpha   90.00
_cell.angle_beta   90.00
_cell.angle_gamma   90.00
#
_symmetry.space_group_name_H-M   'P 1'
#
loop_
_entity.id
_entity.type
_entity.pdbx_description
1 polymer ?
#
loop_
_entity_poly.entity_id
_entity_poly.type
_entity_poly.pdbx_seq_one_letter_code
_entity_poly.pdbx_strand_id
1 'polypeptide(L)'
;MNNEIRYLAQHLLHAGVSPLCERDRRVIARVARRMHVARNVNQVFDDRLTWSERIADKVAAIGGSWSFIIGCVVFLGAWAALNAFILAESAFDPYPFVFLNLLLSMVAALQAPVIMMSQNRQAAKDRLAAALDYEVNVKAETAISELHDKVDRLQAQIEQLVSLQASALKEPREESRDRLRAV
;
A
#
# COMPACT_ATOMS: atom_id res chain seq x y z
N MET A 1 6.26 -15.91 13.62
CA MET A 1 7.23 -15.04 12.95
C MET A 1 8.47 -15.87 12.62
N ASN A 2 8.69 -16.19 11.35
CA ASN A 2 9.67 -17.22 10.92
C ASN A 2 11.10 -16.91 11.40
N ASN A 3 11.76 -17.89 12.02
CA ASN A 3 13.15 -17.78 12.46
C ASN A 3 14.12 -17.45 11.31
N GLU A 4 13.80 -17.87 10.09
CA GLU A 4 14.60 -17.56 8.90
C GLU A 4 14.62 -16.06 8.57
N ILE A 5 13.50 -15.36 8.76
CA ILE A 5 13.41 -13.92 8.52
C ILE A 5 14.29 -13.16 9.53
N ARG A 6 14.33 -13.63 10.79
CA ARG A 6 15.16 -13.03 11.84
C ARG A 6 16.65 -13.26 11.56
N TYR A 7 17.03 -14.46 11.17
CA TYR A 7 18.41 -14.79 10.79
C TYR A 7 18.88 -13.95 9.60
N LEU A 8 18.07 -13.86 8.54
CA LEU A 8 18.38 -13.07 7.35
C LEU A 8 18.49 -11.56 7.69
N ALA A 9 17.57 -11.02 8.49
CA ALA A 9 17.61 -9.62 8.89
C ALA A 9 18.88 -9.29 9.69
N GLN A 10 19.25 -10.16 10.63
CA GLN A 10 20.43 -9.97 11.48
C GLN A 10 21.74 -10.13 10.69
N HIS A 11 21.75 -11.05 9.72
CA HIS A 11 22.88 -11.24 8.81
C HIS A 11 23.06 -10.05 7.85
N LEU A 12 21.97 -9.52 7.28
CA LEU A 12 22.01 -8.34 6.40
C LEU A 12 22.36 -7.04 7.13
N LEU A 13 21.95 -6.89 8.39
CA LEU A 13 22.32 -5.75 9.24
C LEU A 13 23.82 -5.71 9.55
N HIS A 14 24.47 -6.87 9.72
CA HIS A 14 25.89 -6.96 10.08
C HIS A 14 26.83 -7.10 8.89
N ALA A 15 26.46 -7.84 7.84
CA ALA A 15 27.31 -8.09 6.67
C ALA A 15 27.18 -7.01 5.58
N GLY A 16 26.14 -6.17 5.64
CA GLY A 16 25.81 -5.19 4.61
C GLY A 16 25.36 -5.85 3.30
N VAL A 17 25.00 -5.05 2.29
CA VAL A 17 24.46 -5.53 1.00
C VAL A 17 25.57 -6.08 0.06
N SER A 18 26.81 -6.09 0.52
CA SER A 18 28.02 -6.41 -0.25
C SER A 18 28.17 -7.89 -0.67
N PRO A 19 27.77 -8.91 0.12
CA PRO A 19 27.92 -10.31 -0.26
C PRO A 19 26.74 -10.88 -1.06
N LEU A 20 25.73 -10.06 -1.38
CA LEU A 20 24.54 -10.50 -2.12
C LEU A 20 24.79 -10.53 -3.63
N CYS A 21 24.24 -11.52 -4.31
CA CYS A 21 24.20 -11.57 -5.76
C CYS A 21 23.43 -10.36 -6.33
N GLU A 22 23.80 -9.90 -7.52
CA GLU A 22 23.22 -8.74 -8.22
C GLU A 22 21.68 -8.84 -8.40
N ARG A 23 21.12 -10.05 -8.42
CA ARG A 23 19.66 -10.26 -8.43
C ARG A 23 19.03 -9.91 -7.08
N ASP A 24 19.58 -10.40 -5.98
CA ASP A 24 19.04 -10.20 -4.63
C ASP A 24 19.16 -8.75 -4.19
N ARG A 25 20.29 -8.10 -4.53
CA ARG A 25 20.51 -6.67 -4.29
C ARG A 25 19.46 -5.81 -4.99
N ARG A 26 19.05 -6.16 -6.21
CA ARG A 26 18.00 -5.45 -6.95
C ARG A 26 16.60 -5.66 -6.38
N VAL A 27 16.32 -6.83 -5.82
CA VAL A 27 15.05 -7.09 -5.12
C VAL A 27 14.99 -6.28 -3.82
N ILE A 28 16.06 -6.34 -3.01
CA ILE A 28 16.16 -5.58 -1.76
C ILE A 28 16.09 -4.07 -2.02
N ALA A 29 16.78 -3.56 -3.05
CA ALA A 29 16.71 -2.14 -3.43
C ALA A 29 15.32 -1.71 -3.90
N ARG A 30 14.54 -2.60 -4.53
CA ARG A 30 13.14 -2.33 -4.92
C ARG A 30 12.22 -2.31 -3.71
N VAL A 31 12.36 -3.29 -2.81
CA VAL A 31 11.57 -3.37 -1.57
C VAL A 31 11.87 -2.17 -0.67
N ALA A 32 13.14 -1.80 -0.51
CA ALA A 32 13.57 -0.64 0.28
C ALA A 32 13.01 0.68 -0.28
N ARG A 33 12.97 0.83 -1.61
CA ARG A 33 12.33 1.98 -2.26
C ARG A 33 10.83 2.03 -1.96
N ARG A 34 10.13 0.91 -2.12
CA ARG A 34 8.68 0.81 -1.85
C ARG A 34 8.34 1.11 -0.39
N MET A 35 9.16 0.64 0.55
CA MET A 35 9.00 0.95 1.97
C MET A 35 9.24 2.42 2.29
N HIS A 36 10.25 3.05 1.70
CA HIS A 36 10.50 4.49 1.86
C HIS A 36 9.35 5.33 1.31
N VAL A 37 8.82 4.94 0.15
CA VAL A 37 7.69 5.57 -0.53
C VAL A 37 6.44 5.54 0.36
N ALA A 38 6.05 4.36 0.88
CA ALA A 38 4.92 4.24 1.81
C ALA A 38 5.13 5.01 3.13
N ARG A 39 6.37 5.06 3.65
CA ARG A 39 6.71 5.83 4.85
C ARG A 39 6.64 7.33 4.60
N ASN A 40 7.06 7.80 3.42
CA ASN A 40 6.99 9.20 3.02
C ASN A 40 5.53 9.69 2.95
N VAL A 41 4.63 8.88 2.37
CA VAL A 41 3.18 9.17 2.34
C VAL A 41 2.62 9.40 3.74
N ASN A 42 2.93 8.52 4.69
CA ASN A 42 2.47 8.67 6.08
C ASN A 42 3.11 9.88 6.78
N GLN A 43 4.42 10.12 6.59
CA GLN A 43 5.13 11.23 7.22
C GLN A 43 4.66 12.60 6.72
N VAL A 44 4.49 12.79 5.41
CA VAL A 44 3.96 14.03 4.83
C VAL A 44 2.54 14.32 5.32
N PHE A 45 1.76 13.27 5.59
CA PHE A 45 0.44 13.42 6.19
C PHE A 45 0.52 13.75 7.69
N ASP A 46 1.33 13.02 8.46
CA ASP A 46 1.48 13.15 9.92
C ASP A 46 2.06 14.51 10.35
N ASP A 47 2.95 15.08 9.53
CA ASP A 47 3.59 16.38 9.78
C ASP A 47 2.62 17.56 9.61
N ARG A 48 1.46 17.34 8.98
CA ARG A 48 0.43 18.37 8.79
C ARG A 48 -0.75 18.26 9.76
N LEU A 49 -0.82 17.25 10.62
CA LEU A 49 -1.94 17.13 11.56
C LEU A 49 -1.85 18.16 12.68
N THR A 50 -2.86 19.01 12.74
CA THR A 50 -3.13 19.85 13.90
C THR A 50 -3.54 19.00 15.10
N TRP A 51 -3.36 19.55 16.31
CA TRP A 51 -3.69 18.86 17.56
C TRP A 51 -5.17 18.42 17.63
N SER A 52 -6.07 19.23 17.07
CA SER A 52 -7.51 18.94 16.94
C SER A 52 -7.80 17.74 16.04
N GLU A 53 -7.08 17.58 14.93
CA GLU A 53 -7.27 16.46 14.01
C GLU A 53 -6.78 15.14 14.65
N ARG A 54 -5.72 15.17 15.45
CA ARG A 54 -5.26 13.98 16.19
C ARG A 54 -6.28 13.51 17.24
N ILE A 55 -7.02 14.44 17.86
CA ILE A 55 -8.08 14.09 18.81
C ILE A 55 -9.29 13.53 18.09
N ALA A 56 -9.72 14.14 16.98
CA ALA A 56 -10.81 13.63 16.16
C ALA A 56 -10.57 12.19 15.71
N ASP A 57 -9.33 11.84 15.36
CA ASP A 57 -8.96 10.49 14.91
C ASP A 57 -9.08 9.45 16.01
N LYS A 58 -8.65 9.81 17.22
CA LYS A 58 -8.82 8.97 18.39
C LYS A 58 -10.29 8.80 18.74
N VAL A 59 -11.08 9.87 18.68
CA VAL A 59 -12.53 9.83 18.95
C VAL A 59 -13.26 8.97 17.93
N ALA A 60 -12.92 9.08 16.63
CA ALA A 60 -13.49 8.26 15.57
C ALA A 60 -13.12 6.77 15.73
N ALA A 61 -11.86 6.48 16.08
CA ALA A 61 -11.41 5.11 16.32
C ALA A 61 -12.07 4.47 17.56
N ILE A 62 -12.30 5.25 18.62
CA ILE A 62 -12.99 4.79 19.83
C ILE A 62 -14.49 4.58 19.54
N GLY A 63 -15.13 5.51 18.82
CA GLY A 63 -16.55 5.43 18.46
C GLY A 63 -16.89 4.25 17.52
N GLY A 64 -15.92 3.77 16.74
CA GLY A 64 -16.09 2.64 15.82
C GLY A 64 -15.85 1.24 16.44
N SER A 65 -15.47 1.16 17.71
CA SER A 65 -15.17 -0.12 18.36
C SER A 65 -16.42 -0.80 18.90
N TRP A 66 -16.53 -2.12 18.69
CA TRP A 66 -17.62 -2.95 19.24
C TRP A 66 -17.74 -2.85 20.77
N SER A 67 -16.62 -2.70 21.48
CA SER A 67 -16.62 -2.54 22.94
C SER A 67 -17.25 -1.22 23.40
N PHE A 68 -17.14 -0.15 22.60
CA PHE A 68 -17.75 1.14 22.89
C PHE A 68 -19.27 1.09 22.74
N ILE A 69 -19.76 0.43 21.67
CA ILE A 69 -21.20 0.22 21.44
C ILE A 69 -21.83 -0.52 22.62
N ILE A 70 -21.22 -1.63 23.05
CA ILE A 70 -21.72 -2.42 24.18
C ILE A 70 -21.71 -1.58 25.47
N GLY A 71 -20.64 -0.83 25.73
CA GLY A 71 -20.56 0.08 26.88
C GLY A 71 -21.66 1.15 26.87
N CYS A 72 -21.93 1.76 25.72
CA CYS A 72 -23.03 2.72 25.56
C CYS A 72 -24.40 2.09 25.83
N VAL A 73 -24.67 0.89 25.31
CA VAL A 73 -25.95 0.19 25.55
C VAL A 73 -26.13 -0.15 27.04
N VAL A 74 -25.08 -0.63 27.70
CA VAL A 74 -25.10 -0.91 29.15
C VAL A 74 -25.32 0.37 29.95
N PHE A 75 -24.63 1.46 29.61
CA PHE A 75 -24.81 2.76 30.25
C PHE A 75 -26.23 3.30 30.10
N LEU A 76 -26.79 3.25 28.87
CA LEU A 76 -28.17 3.67 28.60
C LEU A 76 -29.16 2.83 29.40
N GLY A 77 -28.99 1.52 29.44
CA GLY A 77 -29.82 0.61 30.24
C GLY A 77 -29.73 0.90 31.74
N ALA A 78 -28.51 1.14 32.26
CA ALA A 78 -28.29 1.48 33.66
C ALA A 78 -28.91 2.84 34.03
N TRP A 79 -28.79 3.85 33.15
CA TRP A 79 -29.38 5.18 33.35
C TRP A 79 -30.91 5.12 33.38
N ALA A 80 -31.50 4.38 32.43
CA ALA A 80 -32.93 4.16 32.37
C ALA A 80 -33.42 3.41 33.62
N ALA A 81 -32.72 2.35 34.05
CA ALA A 81 -33.06 1.61 35.25
C ALA A 81 -32.96 2.44 36.54
N LEU A 82 -31.93 3.29 36.66
CA LEU A 82 -31.73 4.18 37.80
C LEU A 82 -32.88 5.21 37.91
N ASN A 83 -33.24 5.86 36.80
CA ASN A 83 -34.31 6.86 36.79
C ASN A 83 -35.71 6.24 36.90
N ALA A 84 -35.94 5.06 36.32
CA ALA A 84 -37.25 4.41 36.35
C ALA A 84 -37.55 3.68 37.66
N PHE A 85 -36.58 3.03 38.28
CA PHE A 85 -36.81 2.15 39.44
C PHE A 85 -36.29 2.72 40.77
N ILE A 86 -35.16 3.43 40.77
CA ILE A 86 -34.48 3.84 42.01
C ILE A 86 -34.91 5.26 42.42
N LEU A 87 -35.03 6.17 41.45
CA LEU A 87 -35.38 7.56 41.68
C LEU A 87 -36.85 7.88 41.42
N ALA A 88 -37.73 6.88 41.24
CA ALA A 88 -39.10 7.02 40.73
C ALA A 88 -39.90 8.28 41.15
N GLU A 89 -39.86 8.68 42.43
CA GLU A 89 -40.57 9.88 42.93
C GLU A 89 -39.76 11.21 42.84
N SER A 90 -38.44 11.13 42.65
CA SER A 90 -37.50 12.25 42.46
C SER A 90 -36.67 12.06 41.18
N ALA A 91 -37.30 11.56 40.13
CA ALA A 91 -36.63 11.18 38.89
C ALA A 91 -36.06 12.43 38.22
N PHE A 92 -34.74 12.45 38.03
CA PHE A 92 -34.04 13.53 37.35
C PHE A 92 -34.40 13.58 35.86
N ASP A 93 -34.61 12.41 35.25
CA ASP A 93 -35.07 12.26 33.87
C ASP A 93 -36.24 11.24 33.81
N PRO A 94 -37.49 11.66 34.10
CA PRO A 94 -38.66 10.78 34.05
C PRO A 94 -38.92 10.28 32.64
N TYR A 95 -39.55 9.10 32.51
CA TYR A 95 -40.04 8.61 31.22
C TYR A 95 -40.93 9.69 30.56
N PRO A 96 -40.61 10.20 29.35
CA PRO A 96 -39.90 9.54 28.24
C PRO A 96 -38.39 9.87 28.05
N PHE A 97 -37.65 10.21 29.10
CA PHE A 97 -36.18 10.46 29.09
C PHE A 97 -35.73 11.59 28.16
N VAL A 98 -36.28 12.80 28.36
CA VAL A 98 -36.02 13.96 27.50
C VAL A 98 -34.55 14.40 27.57
N PHE A 99 -33.93 14.35 28.74
CA PHE A 99 -32.53 14.77 28.91
C PHE A 99 -31.58 13.82 28.18
N LEU A 100 -31.79 12.50 28.35
CA LEU A 100 -31.01 11.49 27.64
C LEU A 100 -31.14 11.64 26.12
N ASN A 101 -32.36 11.86 25.63
CA ASN A 101 -32.64 12.04 24.21
C ASN A 101 -31.97 13.30 23.63
N LEU A 102 -31.99 14.40 24.38
CA LEU A 102 -31.29 15.64 23.99
C LEU A 102 -29.78 15.41 23.90
N LEU A 103 -29.18 14.73 24.89
CA LEU A 103 -27.75 14.44 24.90
C LEU A 103 -27.35 13.53 23.71
N LEU A 104 -28.10 12.46 23.48
CA LEU A 104 -27.89 11.54 22.35
C LEU A 104 -27.98 12.27 21.01
N SER A 105 -28.97 13.15 20.85
CA SER A 105 -29.15 13.95 19.64
C SER A 105 -27.98 14.89 19.39
N MET A 106 -27.47 15.55 20.43
CA MET A 106 -26.29 16.42 20.33
C MET A 106 -25.02 15.63 19.95
N VAL A 107 -24.82 14.45 20.56
CA VAL A 107 -23.69 13.57 20.24
C VAL A 107 -23.79 13.09 18.79
N ALA A 108 -24.96 12.62 18.35
CA ALA A 108 -25.18 12.16 16.98
C ALA A 108 -24.98 13.30 15.95
N ALA A 109 -25.42 14.51 16.24
CA ALA A 109 -25.22 15.67 15.38
C ALA A 109 -23.72 16.00 15.18
N LEU A 110 -22.90 15.83 16.22
CA LEU A 110 -21.45 16.01 16.14
C LEU A 110 -20.72 14.83 15.49
N GLN A 111 -21.32 13.63 15.46
CA GLN A 111 -20.70 12.45 14.86
C GLN A 111 -20.56 12.57 13.34
N ALA A 112 -21.58 13.05 12.63
CA ALA A 112 -21.55 13.10 11.16
C ALA A 112 -20.38 13.95 10.60
N PRO A 113 -20.11 15.18 11.11
CA PRO A 113 -18.93 15.95 10.70
C PRO A 113 -17.60 15.29 11.07
N VAL A 114 -17.49 14.67 12.26
CA VAL A 114 -16.26 13.98 12.69
C VAL A 114 -15.97 12.78 11.79
N ILE A 115 -17.00 11.99 11.46
CA ILE A 115 -16.90 10.88 10.50
C ILE A 115 -16.48 11.43 9.13
N MET A 116 -17.12 12.51 8.66
CA MET A 116 -16.80 13.11 7.36
C MET A 116 -15.37 13.67 7.31
N MET A 117 -14.87 14.27 8.39
CA MET A 117 -13.48 14.72 8.51
C MET A 117 -12.51 13.54 8.45
N SER A 118 -12.82 12.45 9.17
CA SER A 118 -12.00 11.24 9.14
C SER A 118 -12.01 10.57 7.76
N GLN A 119 -13.16 10.54 7.09
CA GLN A 119 -13.30 10.01 5.73
C GLN A 119 -12.54 10.87 4.72
N ASN A 120 -12.67 12.20 4.78
CA ASN A 120 -11.97 13.12 3.89
C ASN A 120 -10.44 12.97 4.01
N ARG A 121 -9.95 12.76 5.24
CA ARG A 121 -8.54 12.48 5.49
C ARG A 121 -8.09 11.14 4.91
N GLN A 122 -8.87 10.07 5.12
CA GLN A 122 -8.56 8.76 4.56
C GLN A 122 -8.55 8.80 3.03
N ALA A 123 -9.53 9.45 2.41
CA ALA A 123 -9.60 9.61 0.95
C ALA A 123 -8.40 10.39 0.40
N ALA A 124 -7.92 11.41 1.12
CA ALA A 124 -6.71 12.15 0.74
C ALA A 124 -5.45 11.29 0.82
N LYS A 125 -5.30 10.43 1.84
CA LYS A 125 -4.21 9.44 1.93
C LYS A 125 -4.28 8.44 0.77
N ASP A 126 -5.47 7.89 0.51
CA ASP A 126 -5.69 6.90 -0.55
C ASP A 126 -5.38 7.49 -1.93
N ARG A 127 -5.77 8.75 -2.18
CA ARG A 127 -5.46 9.47 -3.42
C ARG A 127 -3.96 9.65 -3.63
N LEU A 128 -3.22 9.99 -2.57
CA LEU A 128 -1.76 10.17 -2.67
C LEU A 128 -1.05 8.83 -2.91
N ALA A 129 -1.47 7.77 -2.23
CA ALA A 129 -0.96 6.42 -2.48
C ALA A 129 -1.22 5.97 -3.92
N ALA A 130 -2.44 6.20 -4.44
CA ALA A 130 -2.80 5.86 -5.82
C ALA A 130 -1.98 6.64 -6.85
N ALA A 131 -1.73 7.94 -6.63
CA ALA A 131 -0.91 8.75 -7.52
C ALA A 131 0.54 8.24 -7.62
N LEU A 132 1.08 7.79 -6.48
CA LEU A 132 2.44 7.27 -6.37
C LEU A 132 2.58 5.89 -6.99
N ASP A 133 1.58 5.02 -6.79
CA ASP A 133 1.50 3.73 -7.48
C ASP A 133 1.37 3.92 -8.99
N TYR A 134 0.60 4.91 -9.44
CA TYR A 134 0.51 5.26 -10.86
C TYR A 134 1.87 5.68 -11.43
N GLU A 135 2.61 6.56 -10.76
CA GLU A 135 3.94 6.98 -11.20
C GLU A 135 4.92 5.80 -11.30
N VAL A 136 4.90 4.89 -10.32
CA VAL A 136 5.72 3.68 -10.35
C VAL A 136 5.32 2.78 -11.51
N ASN A 137 4.02 2.64 -11.79
CA ASN A 137 3.52 1.82 -12.89
C ASN A 137 3.96 2.38 -14.26
N VAL A 138 3.84 3.70 -14.46
CA VAL A 138 4.31 4.36 -15.69
C VAL A 138 5.81 4.14 -15.88
N LYS A 139 6.63 4.30 -14.82
CA LYS A 139 8.07 4.02 -14.91
C LYS A 139 8.37 2.56 -15.24
N ALA A 140 7.59 1.63 -14.69
CA ALA A 140 7.71 0.21 -15.00
C ALA A 140 7.36 -0.08 -16.46
N GLU A 141 6.30 0.54 -16.99
CA GLU A 141 5.91 0.45 -18.40
C GLU A 141 7.03 0.96 -19.33
N THR A 142 7.60 2.13 -19.05
CA THR A 142 8.75 2.64 -19.83
C THR A 142 9.93 1.68 -19.79
N ALA A 143 10.27 1.15 -18.62
CA ALA A 143 11.37 0.19 -18.48
C ALA A 143 11.12 -1.13 -19.22
N ILE A 144 9.85 -1.58 -19.31
CA ILE A 144 9.46 -2.75 -20.10
C ILE A 144 9.59 -2.45 -21.60
N SER A 145 9.16 -1.27 -22.05
CA SER A 145 9.31 -0.86 -23.45
C SER A 145 10.79 -0.81 -23.86
N GLU A 146 11.66 -0.21 -23.04
CA GLU A 146 13.10 -0.20 -23.29
C GLU A 146 13.71 -1.60 -23.34
N LEU A 147 13.20 -2.52 -22.52
CA LEU A 147 13.63 -3.91 -22.53
C LEU A 147 13.19 -4.60 -23.83
N HIS A 148 11.96 -4.35 -24.29
CA HIS A 148 11.45 -4.85 -25.56
C HIS A 148 12.33 -4.40 -26.73
N ASP A 149 12.65 -3.10 -26.81
CA ASP A 149 13.55 -2.57 -27.84
C ASP A 149 14.93 -3.23 -27.82
N LYS A 150 15.45 -3.57 -26.63
CA LYS A 150 16.72 -4.30 -26.50
C LYS A 150 16.60 -5.73 -27.00
N VAL A 151 15.48 -6.41 -26.73
CA VAL A 151 15.20 -7.76 -27.23
C VAL A 151 15.11 -7.77 -28.75
N ASP A 152 14.38 -6.83 -29.34
CA ASP A 152 14.24 -6.72 -30.80
C ASP A 152 15.60 -6.47 -31.48
N ARG A 153 16.43 -5.59 -30.91
CA ARG A 153 17.80 -5.37 -31.39
C ARG A 153 18.66 -6.63 -31.32
N LEU A 154 18.54 -7.42 -30.24
CA LEU A 154 19.27 -8.68 -30.12
C LEU A 154 18.80 -9.71 -31.15
N GLN A 155 17.49 -9.79 -31.40
CA GLN A 155 16.93 -10.66 -32.44
C GLN A 155 17.47 -10.29 -33.83
N ALA A 156 17.48 -9.01 -34.17
CA ALA A 156 18.04 -8.53 -35.44
C ALA A 156 19.54 -8.87 -35.58
N GLN A 157 20.33 -8.74 -34.50
CA GLN A 157 21.74 -9.14 -34.50
C GLN A 157 21.92 -10.64 -34.71
N ILE A 158 21.07 -11.47 -34.09
CA ILE A 158 21.10 -12.93 -34.29
C ILE A 158 20.77 -13.28 -35.75
N GLU A 159 19.74 -12.67 -36.33
CA GLU A 159 19.38 -12.89 -37.75
C GLU A 159 20.52 -12.49 -38.69
N GLN A 160 21.20 -11.37 -38.43
CA GLN A 160 22.38 -10.97 -39.19
C GLN A 160 23.52 -11.99 -39.07
N LEU A 161 23.83 -12.47 -37.86
CA LEU A 161 24.88 -13.49 -37.67
C LEU A 161 24.54 -14.80 -38.39
N VAL A 162 23.28 -15.24 -38.32
CA VAL A 162 22.80 -16.44 -39.01
C VAL A 162 22.91 -16.30 -40.53
N SER A 163 22.54 -15.14 -41.08
CA SER A 163 22.63 -14.91 -42.54
C SER A 163 24.07 -14.82 -43.04
N LEU A 164 25.00 -14.25 -42.25
CA LEU A 164 26.43 -14.26 -42.56
C LEU A 164 27.00 -15.69 -42.55
N GLN A 165 26.66 -16.51 -41.54
CA GLN A 165 27.08 -17.91 -41.50
C GLN A 165 26.51 -18.72 -42.68
N ALA A 166 25.25 -18.49 -43.05
CA ALA A 166 24.63 -19.17 -44.19
C ALA A 166 25.30 -18.83 -45.52
N SER A 167 25.75 -17.57 -45.69
CA SER A 167 26.51 -17.11 -46.86
C SER A 167 27.90 -17.77 -46.92
N ALA A 168 28.63 -17.75 -45.80
CA ALA A 168 29.97 -18.33 -45.69
C ALA A 168 30.00 -19.86 -45.92
N LEU A 169 28.89 -20.56 -45.66
CA LEU A 169 28.73 -22.00 -45.95
C LEU A 169 28.43 -22.31 -47.43
N LYS A 170 27.94 -21.34 -48.21
CA LYS A 170 27.62 -21.52 -49.63
C LYS A 170 28.84 -21.34 -50.54
N GLU A 171 29.69 -20.35 -50.27
CA GLU A 171 30.92 -20.07 -51.05
C GLU A 171 31.86 -21.29 -51.23
N PRO A 172 32.27 -22.03 -50.19
CA PRO A 172 33.19 -23.17 -50.35
C PRO A 172 32.57 -24.36 -51.09
N ARG A 173 31.23 -24.46 -51.12
CA ARG A 173 30.52 -25.50 -51.87
C ARG A 173 30.44 -25.18 -53.35
N GLU A 174 30.28 -23.91 -53.73
CA GLU A 174 30.32 -23.51 -55.15
C GLU A 174 31.73 -23.62 -55.71
N GLU A 175 32.75 -23.19 -54.97
CA GLU A 175 34.15 -23.27 -55.39
C GLU A 175 34.62 -24.71 -55.58
N SER A 176 34.22 -25.63 -54.70
CA SER A 176 34.52 -27.06 -54.84
C SER A 176 33.76 -27.71 -56.00
N ARG A 177 32.55 -27.24 -56.29
CA ARG A 177 31.69 -27.79 -57.36
C ARG A 177 32.14 -27.33 -58.75
N ASP A 178 32.67 -26.11 -58.87
CA ASP A 178 33.28 -25.62 -60.10
C ASP A 178 34.62 -26.29 -60.37
N ARG A 179 35.43 -26.56 -59.34
CA ARG A 179 36.67 -27.35 -59.48
C ARG A 179 36.43 -28.79 -59.93
N LEU A 180 35.31 -29.40 -59.51
CA LEU A 180 34.91 -30.74 -59.95
C LEU A 180 34.32 -30.80 -61.37
N ARG A 181 33.92 -29.65 -61.95
CA ARG A 181 33.42 -29.56 -63.33
C ARG A 181 34.49 -29.16 -64.35
N ALA A 182 35.62 -28.64 -63.87
CA ALA A 182 36.76 -28.21 -64.68
C ALA A 182 37.81 -29.32 -64.91
N VAL A 183 37.55 -30.55 -64.42
CA VAL A 183 38.35 -31.76 -64.62
C VAL A 183 37.54 -32.76 -65.45
#